data_AF-A0ABD0XTQ2-F1
#
_entry.id   AF-A0ABD0XTQ2-F1
#
_cell.length_a   1.000
_cell.length_b   1.000
_cell.length_c   1.000
_cell.angle_alpha   90.00
_cell.angle_beta   90.00
_cell.angle_gamma   90.00
#
_symmetry.space_group_name_H-M   'P 1'
#
loop_
_entity.id
_entity.type
_entity.pdbx_description
1 polymer ?
#
loop_
_entity_poly.entity_id
_entity_poly.type
_entity_poly.pdbx_seq_one_letter_code
_entity_poly.pdbx_strand_id
1 'polypeptide(L)'
;MQVVSGAIGHEKVHFEAPEAVRLKNETAYFFQWFNAHHDMDPVIKAGIAHFWFVTLHPFEDGNGRIARAIADCALARADKSPQRFYSMSARIEQERKAYYAILEITQKGSLDITHWLEWFLECLERAIDGADGLLASVLRKAYIWNRANRYSLNERQRAVLNRLLDNFSGKLTSSKYAKLAKCSADTALRDIRELIEFGILRQNPGGGRSTSYDVAEPEPDTE
;
A
#
# COMPACT_ATOMS: atom_id res chain seq x y z
N MET A 1 -32.27 -8.75 -2.14
CA MET A 1 -31.09 -9.65 -2.27
C MET A 1 -30.38 -9.68 -0.93
N GLN A 2 -29.96 -10.84 -0.44
CA GLN A 2 -29.38 -10.96 0.90
C GLN A 2 -27.87 -11.19 0.82
N VAL A 3 -27.12 -10.45 1.63
CA VAL A 3 -25.70 -10.72 1.89
C VAL A 3 -25.66 -11.77 2.99
N VAL A 4 -25.38 -13.02 2.62
CA VAL A 4 -25.35 -14.15 3.55
C VAL A 4 -23.95 -14.73 3.70
N SER A 5 -23.64 -15.24 4.88
CA SER A 5 -22.46 -16.09 5.11
C SER A 5 -22.87 -17.35 5.87
N GLY A 6 -22.05 -18.39 5.88
CA GLY A 6 -22.35 -19.66 6.55
C GLY A 6 -22.59 -20.80 5.57
N ALA A 7 -22.64 -22.02 6.10
CA ALA A 7 -22.93 -23.22 5.31
C ALA A 7 -24.42 -23.30 4.97
N ILE A 8 -24.76 -24.07 3.94
CA ILE A 8 -26.16 -24.30 3.53
C ILE A 8 -26.96 -24.83 4.73
N GLY A 9 -28.04 -24.12 5.10
CA GLY A 9 -28.89 -24.42 6.26
C GLY A 9 -28.48 -23.76 7.59
N HIS A 10 -27.36 -23.03 7.62
CA HIS A 10 -26.90 -22.23 8.74
C HIS A 10 -26.47 -20.82 8.29
N GLU A 11 -27.19 -20.26 7.31
CA GLU A 11 -26.89 -18.96 6.75
C GLU A 11 -27.19 -17.84 7.77
N LYS A 12 -26.19 -16.98 8.00
CA LYS A 12 -26.34 -15.71 8.70
C LYS A 12 -26.57 -14.61 7.65
N VAL A 13 -27.75 -13.99 7.69
CA VAL A 13 -28.05 -12.79 6.90
C VAL A 13 -27.36 -11.59 7.57
N HIS A 14 -26.39 -11.00 6.88
CA HIS A 14 -25.68 -9.81 7.33
C HIS A 14 -26.42 -8.54 6.93
N PHE A 15 -26.99 -8.50 5.73
CA PHE A 15 -27.71 -7.34 5.22
C PHE A 15 -28.71 -7.76 4.14
N GLU A 16 -29.82 -7.02 4.05
CA GLU A 16 -30.82 -7.18 3.01
C GLU A 16 -30.90 -5.90 2.17
N ALA A 17 -30.57 -6.03 0.89
CA ALA A 17 -30.59 -4.93 -0.06
C ALA A 17 -32.02 -4.43 -0.33
N PRO A 18 -32.18 -3.16 -0.76
CA PRO A 18 -33.48 -2.61 -1.13
C PRO A 18 -34.26 -3.49 -2.10
N GLU A 19 -35.59 -3.43 -2.00
CA GLU A 19 -36.47 -4.14 -2.93
C GLU A 19 -36.19 -3.76 -4.39
N ALA A 20 -36.24 -4.76 -5.28
CA ALA A 20 -35.92 -4.59 -6.69
C ALA A 20 -36.74 -3.48 -7.38
N VAL A 21 -37.98 -3.27 -6.93
CA VAL A 21 -38.87 -2.22 -7.46
C VAL A 21 -38.31 -0.82 -7.22
N ARG A 22 -37.60 -0.59 -6.11
CA ARG A 22 -36.98 0.70 -5.77
C ARG A 22 -35.59 0.85 -6.36
N LEU A 23 -34.87 -0.26 -6.48
CA LEU A 23 -33.44 -0.31 -6.83
C LEU A 23 -33.08 0.48 -8.09
N LYS A 24 -33.92 0.42 -9.14
CA LYS A 24 -33.68 1.17 -10.38
C LYS A 24 -33.63 2.68 -10.16
N ASN A 25 -34.58 3.20 -9.39
CA ASN A 25 -34.67 4.64 -9.11
C ASN A 25 -33.58 5.08 -8.14
N GLU A 26 -33.33 4.31 -7.08
CA GLU A 26 -32.28 4.61 -6.10
C GLU A 26 -30.88 4.60 -6.74
N THR A 27 -30.62 3.67 -7.65
CA THR A 27 -29.38 3.62 -8.42
C THR A 27 -29.23 4.83 -9.35
N ALA A 28 -30.33 5.26 -9.98
CA ALA A 28 -30.33 6.47 -10.81
C ALA A 28 -30.03 7.73 -9.98
N TYR A 29 -30.66 7.87 -8.81
CA TYR A 29 -30.38 8.97 -7.87
C TYR A 29 -28.93 8.95 -7.39
N PHE A 30 -28.38 7.76 -7.08
CA PHE A 30 -26.98 7.62 -6.71
C PHE A 30 -26.05 8.15 -7.81
N PHE A 31 -26.24 7.75 -9.06
CA PHE A 31 -25.38 8.21 -10.15
C PHE A 31 -25.58 9.69 -10.47
N GLN A 32 -26.80 10.22 -10.36
CA GLN A 32 -27.05 11.65 -10.49
C GLN A 32 -26.28 12.43 -9.42
N TRP A 33 -26.38 12.00 -8.15
CA TRP A 33 -25.63 12.59 -7.04
C TRP A 33 -24.12 12.45 -7.22
N PHE A 34 -23.63 11.28 -7.62
CA PHE A 34 -22.20 11.01 -7.78
C PHE A 34 -21.56 11.91 -8.84
N ASN A 35 -22.27 12.16 -9.94
CA ASN A 35 -21.76 12.99 -11.04
C ASN A 35 -22.00 14.50 -10.85
N ALA A 36 -22.87 14.90 -9.92
CA ALA A 36 -23.11 16.31 -9.62
C ALA A 36 -21.94 16.95 -8.86
N HIS A 37 -21.78 18.26 -9.03
CA HIS A 37 -20.90 19.06 -8.18
C HIS A 37 -21.56 19.26 -6.81
N HIS A 38 -20.78 19.08 -5.74
CA HIS A 38 -21.21 19.33 -4.37
C HIS A 38 -20.16 20.20 -3.68
N ASP A 39 -20.61 21.10 -2.81
CA ASP A 39 -19.72 21.83 -1.89
C ASP A 39 -19.39 20.91 -0.71
N MET A 40 -18.55 19.92 -0.98
CA MET A 40 -18.16 18.85 -0.06
C MET A 40 -16.72 18.46 -0.37
N ASP A 41 -15.98 18.09 0.66
CA ASP A 41 -14.66 17.51 0.48
C ASP A 41 -14.73 16.27 -0.44
N PRO A 42 -13.90 16.21 -1.50
CA PRO A 42 -13.97 15.14 -2.50
C PRO A 42 -13.54 13.77 -1.96
N VAL A 43 -12.72 13.71 -0.90
CA VAL A 43 -12.34 12.46 -0.22
C VAL A 43 -13.53 11.94 0.59
N ILE A 44 -14.24 12.82 1.30
CA ILE A 44 -15.49 12.46 1.98
C ILE A 44 -16.50 11.94 0.96
N LYS A 45 -16.66 12.62 -0.17
CA LYS A 45 -17.56 12.16 -1.26
C LYS A 45 -17.19 10.75 -1.75
N ALA A 46 -15.91 10.40 -1.81
CA ALA A 46 -15.48 9.04 -2.16
C ALA A 46 -15.93 7.99 -1.14
N GLY A 47 -15.76 8.27 0.16
CA GLY A 47 -16.23 7.39 1.23
C GLY A 47 -17.74 7.20 1.23
N ILE A 48 -18.49 8.28 1.00
CA ILE A 48 -19.96 8.25 0.86
C ILE A 48 -20.37 7.42 -0.37
N ALA A 49 -19.71 7.64 -1.51
CA ALA A 49 -20.01 6.94 -2.75
C ALA A 49 -19.78 5.43 -2.63
N HIS A 50 -18.68 5.03 -1.98
CA HIS A 50 -18.40 3.62 -1.68
C HIS A 50 -19.53 2.98 -0.87
N PHE A 51 -19.89 3.62 0.25
CA PHE A 51 -20.87 3.10 1.20
C PHE A 51 -22.25 2.94 0.58
N TRP A 52 -22.75 3.97 -0.08
CA TRP A 52 -24.10 3.92 -0.65
C TRP A 52 -24.17 2.95 -1.82
N PHE A 53 -23.13 2.86 -2.66
CA PHE A 53 -23.15 1.90 -3.75
C PHE A 53 -23.19 0.44 -3.24
N VAL A 54 -22.34 0.08 -2.26
CA VAL A 54 -22.33 -1.29 -1.71
C VAL A 54 -23.63 -1.62 -0.96
N THR A 55 -24.28 -0.60 -0.39
CA THR A 55 -25.57 -0.71 0.31
C THR A 55 -26.75 -0.83 -0.64
N LEU A 56 -26.75 -0.13 -1.77
CA LEU A 56 -27.75 -0.31 -2.82
C LEU A 56 -27.69 -1.72 -3.40
N HIS A 57 -26.48 -2.26 -3.58
CA HIS A 57 -26.26 -3.62 -4.05
C HIS A 57 -27.01 -3.95 -5.36
N PRO A 58 -26.82 -3.16 -6.44
CA PRO A 58 -27.67 -3.23 -7.64
C PRO A 58 -27.52 -4.50 -8.50
N PHE A 59 -26.45 -5.27 -8.30
CA PHE A 59 -26.14 -6.45 -9.12
C PHE A 59 -26.22 -7.75 -8.31
N GLU A 60 -26.30 -8.90 -8.98
CA GLU A 60 -26.26 -10.22 -8.33
C GLU A 60 -24.88 -10.58 -7.78
N ASP A 61 -23.82 -10.12 -8.44
CA ASP A 61 -22.44 -10.26 -8.02
C ASP A 61 -21.64 -9.03 -8.46
N GLY A 62 -20.51 -8.78 -7.80
CA GLY A 62 -19.57 -7.73 -8.19
C GLY A 62 -19.78 -6.40 -7.49
N ASN A 63 -20.81 -6.24 -6.66
CA ASN A 63 -21.09 -4.98 -5.97
C ASN A 63 -19.89 -4.44 -5.17
N GLY A 64 -19.19 -5.29 -4.43
CA GLY A 64 -17.99 -4.89 -3.70
C GLY A 64 -16.82 -4.49 -4.61
N ARG A 65 -16.66 -5.12 -5.78
CA ARG A 65 -15.63 -4.76 -6.77
C ARG A 65 -15.94 -3.40 -7.39
N ILE A 66 -17.20 -3.16 -7.73
CA ILE A 66 -17.66 -1.90 -8.33
C ILE A 66 -17.63 -0.76 -7.30
N ALA A 67 -18.03 -1.01 -6.04
CA ALA A 67 -17.93 -0.03 -4.96
C ALA A 67 -16.50 0.48 -4.80
N ARG A 68 -15.52 -0.43 -4.76
CA ARG A 68 -14.10 -0.08 -4.71
C ARG A 68 -13.65 0.71 -5.92
N ALA A 69 -14.07 0.33 -7.13
CA ALA A 69 -13.75 1.07 -8.35
C ALA A 69 -14.35 2.50 -8.36
N ILE A 70 -15.56 2.67 -7.82
CA ILE A 70 -16.20 3.98 -7.66
C ILE A 70 -15.43 4.83 -6.65
N ALA A 71 -15.05 4.26 -5.51
CA ALA A 71 -14.24 4.94 -4.50
C ALA A 71 -12.89 5.37 -5.10
N ASP A 72 -12.19 4.46 -5.78
CA ASP A 72 -10.91 4.73 -6.44
C ASP A 72 -11.03 5.81 -7.53
N CYS A 73 -12.14 5.84 -8.28
CA CYS A 73 -12.43 6.87 -9.26
C CYS A 73 -12.65 8.24 -8.60
N ALA A 74 -13.39 8.29 -7.49
CA ALA A 74 -13.63 9.52 -6.75
C ALA A 74 -12.36 10.06 -6.08
N LEU A 75 -11.55 9.18 -5.49
CA LEU A 75 -10.24 9.52 -4.92
C LEU A 75 -9.28 10.04 -5.99
N ALA A 76 -9.22 9.41 -7.17
CA ALA A 76 -8.40 9.90 -8.27
C ALA A 76 -8.81 11.31 -8.74
N ARG A 77 -10.10 11.64 -8.69
CA ARG A 77 -10.58 13.01 -8.95
C ARG A 77 -10.19 13.99 -7.82
N ALA A 78 -10.17 13.52 -6.57
CA ALA A 78 -9.80 14.29 -5.40
C ALA A 78 -8.31 14.66 -5.39
N ASP A 79 -7.44 13.72 -5.77
CA ASP A 79 -5.98 13.87 -5.75
C ASP A 79 -5.46 14.99 -6.65
N LYS A 80 -6.22 15.37 -7.70
CA LYS A 80 -5.84 16.38 -8.71
C LYS A 80 -4.44 16.12 -9.32
N SER A 81 -4.03 14.86 -9.35
CA SER A 81 -2.72 14.42 -9.80
C SER A 81 -2.86 13.23 -10.74
N PRO A 82 -2.08 13.16 -11.83
CA PRO A 82 -1.99 11.96 -12.65
C PRO A 82 -1.16 10.86 -11.97
N GLN A 83 -0.44 11.18 -10.89
CA GLN A 83 0.42 10.27 -10.15
C GLN A 83 -0.24 9.89 -8.82
N ARG A 84 -0.47 8.59 -8.63
CA ARG A 84 -1.10 8.04 -7.43
C ARG A 84 -0.39 6.76 -7.03
N PHE A 85 0.21 6.77 -5.84
CA PHE A 85 1.10 5.70 -5.39
C PHE A 85 0.47 4.78 -4.33
N TYR A 86 -0.73 5.12 -3.83
CA TYR A 86 -1.47 4.31 -2.86
C TYR A 86 -2.56 3.46 -3.52
N SER A 87 -2.93 2.36 -2.86
CA SER A 87 -4.05 1.50 -3.26
C SER A 87 -5.03 1.32 -2.11
N MET A 88 -6.15 2.04 -2.17
CA MET A 88 -7.23 1.93 -1.19
C MET A 88 -7.78 0.49 -1.16
N SER A 89 -8.03 -0.07 -2.35
CA SER A 89 -8.49 -1.46 -2.51
C SER A 89 -7.57 -2.49 -1.85
N ALA A 90 -6.24 -2.33 -1.98
CA ALA A 90 -5.29 -3.25 -1.34
C ALA A 90 -5.31 -3.12 0.19
N ARG A 91 -5.47 -1.90 0.70
CA ARG A 91 -5.57 -1.67 2.15
C ARG A 91 -6.89 -2.22 2.73
N ILE A 92 -8.00 -2.04 2.03
CA ILE A 92 -9.29 -2.66 2.40
C ILE A 92 -9.19 -4.18 2.46
N GLU A 93 -8.47 -4.84 1.53
CA GLU A 93 -8.29 -6.30 1.58
C GLU A 93 -7.42 -6.74 2.78
N GLN A 94 -6.38 -5.99 3.13
CA GLN A 94 -5.60 -6.24 4.35
C GLN A 94 -6.45 -6.11 5.62
N GLU A 95 -7.40 -5.17 5.61
CA GLU A 95 -8.31 -4.87 6.73
C GLU A 95 -9.70 -5.49 6.57
N ARG A 96 -9.84 -6.54 5.74
CA ARG A 96 -11.12 -7.09 5.29
C ARG A 96 -12.12 -7.39 6.41
N LYS A 97 -11.64 -7.88 7.55
CA LYS A 97 -12.49 -8.15 8.72
C LYS A 97 -13.08 -6.86 9.30
N ALA A 98 -12.26 -5.83 9.49
CA ALA A 98 -12.69 -4.53 9.99
C ALA A 98 -13.64 -3.85 9.00
N TYR A 99 -13.33 -3.91 7.70
CA TYR A 99 -14.19 -3.42 6.62
C TYR A 99 -15.61 -3.99 6.67
N TYR A 100 -15.75 -5.32 6.75
CA TYR A 100 -17.08 -5.93 6.82
C TYR A 100 -17.79 -5.62 8.15
N ALA A 101 -17.04 -5.53 9.26
CA ALA A 101 -17.62 -5.19 10.56
C ALA A 101 -18.20 -3.77 10.57
N ILE A 102 -17.46 -2.77 10.08
CA ILE A 102 -17.95 -1.39 10.05
C ILE A 102 -19.09 -1.21 9.04
N LEU A 103 -19.04 -1.92 7.90
CA LEU A 103 -20.16 -1.93 6.94
C LEU A 103 -21.43 -2.50 7.58
N GLU A 104 -21.33 -3.67 8.22
CA GLU A 104 -22.49 -4.32 8.83
C GLU A 104 -23.11 -3.44 9.93
N ILE A 105 -22.28 -2.83 10.79
CA ILE A 105 -22.75 -1.94 11.87
C ILE A 105 -23.44 -0.72 11.27
N THR A 106 -22.84 -0.08 10.25
CA THR A 106 -23.36 1.15 9.66
C THR A 106 -24.64 0.88 8.85
N GLN A 107 -24.69 -0.22 8.09
CA GLN A 107 -25.87 -0.60 7.31
C GLN A 107 -27.08 -0.99 8.16
N LYS A 108 -26.86 -1.44 9.39
CA LYS A 108 -27.92 -1.75 10.38
C LYS A 108 -28.28 -0.56 11.27
N GLY A 109 -27.51 0.54 11.19
CA GLY A 109 -27.65 1.71 12.02
C GLY A 109 -28.68 2.71 11.49
N SER A 110 -28.49 3.97 11.87
CA SER A 110 -29.25 5.11 11.34
C SER A 110 -28.63 5.61 10.02
N LEU A 111 -29.11 6.74 9.51
CA LEU A 111 -28.49 7.43 8.37
C LEU A 111 -27.18 8.15 8.75
N ASP A 112 -26.77 8.10 10.01
CA ASP A 112 -25.47 8.61 10.46
C ASP A 112 -24.36 7.64 10.08
N ILE A 113 -23.54 8.05 9.11
CA ILE A 113 -22.41 7.29 8.57
C ILE A 113 -21.06 7.78 9.10
N THR A 114 -21.05 8.57 10.18
CA THR A 114 -19.81 9.18 10.71
C THR A 114 -18.74 8.14 10.99
N HIS A 115 -19.06 7.05 11.69
CA HIS A 115 -18.11 5.98 11.98
C HIS A 115 -17.59 5.24 10.75
N TRP A 116 -18.43 5.14 9.70
CA TRP A 116 -17.97 4.62 8.42
C TRP A 116 -16.94 5.56 7.78
N LEU A 117 -17.20 6.87 7.79
CA LEU A 117 -16.29 7.87 7.22
C LEU A 117 -14.98 7.96 8.01
N GLU A 118 -15.03 7.90 9.34
CA GLU A 118 -13.85 7.80 10.20
C GLU A 118 -12.99 6.60 9.79
N TRP A 119 -13.58 5.40 9.75
CA TRP A 119 -12.85 4.19 9.33
C TRP A 119 -12.30 4.30 7.90
N PHE A 120 -13.07 4.86 6.96
CA PHE A 120 -12.65 5.03 5.57
C PHE A 120 -11.44 5.98 5.47
N LEU A 121 -11.45 7.10 6.18
CA LEU A 121 -10.35 8.06 6.18
C LEU A 121 -9.08 7.48 6.82
N GLU A 122 -9.21 6.79 7.95
CA GLU A 122 -8.06 6.13 8.56
C GLU A 122 -7.51 4.99 7.67
N CYS A 123 -8.38 4.28 6.95
CA CYS A 123 -7.96 3.27 5.99
C CYS A 123 -7.19 3.91 4.83
N LEU A 124 -7.64 5.06 4.35
CA LEU A 124 -6.94 5.85 3.34
C LEU A 124 -5.58 6.35 3.84
N GLU A 125 -5.51 6.91 5.04
CA GLU A 125 -4.25 7.34 5.69
C GLU A 125 -3.25 6.19 5.72
N ARG A 126 -3.65 5.01 6.23
CA ARG A 126 -2.78 3.82 6.27
C ARG A 126 -2.40 3.32 4.87
N ALA A 127 -3.23 3.55 3.86
CA ALA A 127 -2.89 3.23 2.47
C ALA A 127 -1.82 4.18 1.91
N ILE A 128 -1.87 5.46 2.28
CA ILE A 128 -0.89 6.49 1.91
C ILE A 128 0.43 6.24 2.63
N ASP A 129 0.42 6.05 3.95
CA ASP A 129 1.63 5.74 4.73
C ASP A 129 2.35 4.49 4.21
N GLY A 130 1.58 3.46 3.83
CA GLY A 130 2.12 2.25 3.23
C GLY A 130 2.76 2.49 1.86
N ALA A 131 2.22 3.44 1.08
CA ALA A 131 2.76 3.83 -0.21
C ALA A 131 4.08 4.60 -0.06
N ASP A 132 4.19 5.49 0.92
CA ASP A 132 5.42 6.25 1.19
C ASP A 132 6.58 5.32 1.55
N GLY A 133 6.34 4.32 2.38
CA GLY A 133 7.36 3.31 2.71
C GLY A 133 7.81 2.50 1.48
N LEU A 134 6.87 2.09 0.63
CA LEU A 134 7.18 1.38 -0.61
C LEU A 134 7.94 2.27 -1.59
N LEU A 135 7.47 3.50 -1.82
CA LEU A 135 8.09 4.45 -2.73
C LEU A 135 9.50 4.81 -2.28
N ALA A 136 9.71 5.07 -0.99
CA ALA A 136 11.03 5.30 -0.41
C ALA A 136 11.97 4.10 -0.67
N SER A 137 11.48 2.86 -0.51
CA SER A 137 12.28 1.67 -0.79
C SER A 137 12.66 1.53 -2.27
N VAL A 138 11.72 1.85 -3.18
CA VAL A 138 11.92 1.80 -4.64
C VAL A 138 12.90 2.88 -5.09
N LEU A 139 12.71 4.12 -4.65
CA LEU A 139 13.61 5.24 -4.96
C LEU A 139 15.01 4.99 -4.42
N ARG A 140 15.13 4.49 -3.19
CA ARG A 140 16.42 4.08 -2.61
C ARG A 140 17.09 3.01 -3.47
N LYS A 141 16.38 1.95 -3.85
CA LYS A 141 16.93 0.89 -4.70
C LYS A 141 17.37 1.44 -6.07
N ALA A 142 16.57 2.31 -6.68
CA ALA A 142 16.88 2.94 -7.96
C ALA A 142 18.12 3.85 -7.88
N TYR A 143 18.23 4.68 -6.85
CA TYR A 143 19.39 5.55 -6.62
C TYR A 143 20.68 4.74 -6.51
N ILE A 144 20.67 3.70 -5.69
CA ILE A 144 21.83 2.84 -5.47
C ILE A 144 22.22 2.10 -6.75
N TRP A 145 21.25 1.57 -7.50
CA TRP A 145 21.54 0.91 -8.77
C TRP A 145 22.02 1.88 -9.85
N ASN A 146 21.52 3.12 -9.90
CA ASN A 146 22.02 4.13 -10.82
C ASN A 146 23.51 4.41 -10.56
N ARG A 147 23.90 4.55 -9.29
CA ARG A 147 25.30 4.72 -8.89
C ARG A 147 26.13 3.47 -9.20
N ALA A 148 25.63 2.31 -8.83
CA ALA A 148 26.28 1.02 -9.03
C ALA A 148 26.57 0.74 -10.52
N ASN A 149 25.63 1.06 -11.41
CA ASN A 149 25.75 0.87 -12.85
C ASN A 149 26.82 1.74 -13.53
N ARG A 150 27.38 2.74 -12.84
CA ARG A 150 28.54 3.52 -13.32
C ARG A 150 29.86 2.75 -13.20
N TYR A 151 29.86 1.62 -12.49
CA TYR A 151 31.04 0.81 -12.21
C TYR A 151 30.86 -0.63 -12.68
N SER A 152 31.97 -1.29 -13.02
CA SER A 152 31.97 -2.72 -13.39
C SER A 152 31.96 -3.61 -12.15
N LEU A 153 30.77 -3.81 -11.57
CA LEU A 153 30.58 -4.71 -10.43
C LEU A 153 30.71 -6.18 -10.83
N ASN A 154 31.42 -6.94 -10.00
CA ASN A 154 31.47 -8.39 -10.13
C ASN A 154 30.15 -9.06 -9.65
N GLU A 155 29.97 -10.34 -9.98
CA GLU A 155 28.73 -11.06 -9.64
C GLU A 155 28.45 -11.14 -8.14
N ARG A 156 29.49 -11.26 -7.31
CA ARG A 156 29.36 -11.33 -5.84
C ARG A 156 28.87 -9.99 -5.28
N GLN A 157 29.45 -8.89 -5.73
CA GLN A 157 29.06 -7.53 -5.35
C GLN A 157 27.59 -7.28 -5.71
N ARG A 158 27.17 -7.63 -6.94
CA ARG A 158 25.77 -7.51 -7.38
C ARG A 158 24.83 -8.38 -6.53
N ALA A 159 25.22 -9.62 -6.23
CA ALA A 159 24.41 -10.52 -5.41
C ALA A 159 24.22 -10.01 -3.99
N VAL A 160 25.29 -9.52 -3.35
CA VAL A 160 25.21 -8.94 -2.00
C VAL A 160 24.39 -7.65 -2.03
N LEU A 161 24.59 -6.79 -3.02
CA LEU A 161 23.85 -5.54 -3.15
C LEU A 161 22.34 -5.77 -3.31
N ASN A 162 21.93 -6.73 -4.16
CA ASN A 162 20.53 -7.14 -4.26
C ASN A 162 19.98 -7.61 -2.91
N ARG A 163 20.75 -8.41 -2.17
CA ARG A 163 20.31 -8.89 -0.85
C ARG A 163 20.12 -7.74 0.14
N LEU A 164 21.06 -6.78 0.16
CA LEU A 164 21.01 -5.61 1.03
C LEU A 164 19.83 -4.68 0.73
N LEU A 165 19.43 -4.55 -0.54
CA LEU A 165 18.35 -3.67 -0.99
C LEU A 165 16.95 -4.30 -0.88
N ASP A 166 16.85 -5.61 -0.69
CA ASP A 166 15.58 -6.32 -0.55
C ASP A 166 15.23 -6.57 0.94
N ASN A 167 15.57 -7.74 1.47
CA ASN A 167 15.14 -8.21 2.79
C ASN A 167 16.33 -8.52 3.71
N PHE A 168 17.27 -7.60 3.84
CA PHE A 168 18.42 -7.76 4.74
C PHE A 168 18.13 -7.23 6.14
N SER A 169 18.38 -8.06 7.16
CA SER A 169 18.20 -7.68 8.56
C SER A 169 19.52 -7.48 9.31
N GLY A 170 19.56 -6.40 10.08
CA GLY A 170 20.73 -5.96 10.83
C GLY A 170 21.83 -5.37 9.93
N LYS A 171 23.05 -5.26 10.46
CA LYS A 171 24.18 -4.63 9.76
C LYS A 171 24.98 -5.64 8.95
N LEU A 172 25.60 -5.21 7.85
CA LEU A 172 26.52 -6.03 7.08
C LEU A 172 27.87 -6.08 7.79
N THR A 173 28.44 -7.26 7.96
CA THR A 173 29.82 -7.47 8.41
C THR A 173 30.59 -8.18 7.31
N SER A 174 31.92 -8.15 7.35
CA SER A 174 32.76 -8.92 6.41
C SER A 174 32.43 -10.42 6.45
N SER A 175 32.12 -10.96 7.64
CA SER A 175 31.71 -12.36 7.80
C SER A 175 30.34 -12.67 7.20
N LYS A 176 29.35 -11.76 7.32
CA LYS A 176 28.06 -11.91 6.63
C LYS A 176 28.23 -11.80 5.11
N TYR A 177 29.04 -10.85 4.64
CA TYR A 177 29.35 -10.71 3.21
C TYR A 177 29.95 -12.01 2.65
N ALA A 178 31.00 -12.53 3.30
CA ALA A 178 31.68 -13.76 2.89
C ALA A 178 30.71 -14.95 2.77
N LYS A 179 29.76 -15.08 3.72
CA LYS A 179 28.71 -16.12 3.68
C LYS A 179 27.73 -15.92 2.52
N LEU A 180 27.28 -14.68 2.28
CA LEU A 180 26.35 -14.36 1.20
C LEU A 180 26.99 -14.57 -0.19
N ALA A 181 28.23 -14.13 -0.34
CA ALA A 181 29.00 -14.17 -1.58
C ALA A 181 29.75 -15.49 -1.80
N LYS A 182 29.72 -16.41 -0.83
CA LYS A 182 30.45 -17.70 -0.83
C LYS A 182 31.94 -17.52 -1.15
N CYS A 183 32.61 -16.57 -0.50
CA CYS A 183 34.03 -16.26 -0.73
C CYS A 183 34.83 -16.21 0.58
N SER A 184 36.15 -16.09 0.48
CA SER A 184 37.02 -15.90 1.66
C SER A 184 36.77 -14.55 2.33
N ALA A 185 37.17 -14.42 3.60
CA ALA A 185 37.09 -13.17 4.34
C ALA A 185 37.90 -12.05 3.67
N ASP A 186 39.08 -12.37 3.14
CA ASP A 186 39.93 -11.40 2.42
C ASP A 186 39.29 -10.92 1.13
N THR A 187 38.66 -11.83 0.38
CA THR A 187 37.91 -11.47 -0.84
C THR A 187 36.72 -10.59 -0.50
N ALA A 188 35.99 -10.91 0.57
CA ALA A 188 34.87 -10.10 1.05
C ALA A 188 35.32 -8.70 1.45
N LEU A 189 36.45 -8.56 2.15
CA LEU A 189 36.97 -7.27 2.57
C LEU A 189 37.42 -6.43 1.37
N ARG A 190 38.04 -7.05 0.35
CA ARG A 190 38.38 -6.36 -0.90
C ARG A 190 37.13 -5.88 -1.64
N ASP A 191 36.15 -6.75 -1.83
CA ASP A 191 34.89 -6.40 -2.50
C ASP A 191 34.16 -5.26 -1.74
N ILE A 192 34.15 -5.29 -0.39
CA ILE A 192 33.56 -4.23 0.44
C ILE A 192 34.31 -2.90 0.27
N ARG A 193 35.64 -2.91 0.26
CA ARG A 193 36.45 -1.70 0.07
C ARG A 193 36.17 -1.04 -1.28
N GLU A 194 36.12 -1.84 -2.35
CA GLU A 194 35.73 -1.34 -3.68
C GLU A 194 34.33 -0.70 -3.65
N LEU A 195 33.35 -1.36 -3.02
CA LEU A 195 32.00 -0.81 -2.88
C LEU A 195 31.95 0.48 -2.05
N ILE A 196 32.86 0.66 -1.09
CA ILE A 196 33.01 1.91 -0.33
C ILE A 196 33.63 3.00 -1.20
N GLU A 197 34.67 2.67 -1.98
CA GLU A 197 35.31 3.61 -2.93
C GLU A 197 34.30 4.10 -3.98
N PHE A 198 33.41 3.23 -4.45
CA PHE A 198 32.31 3.59 -5.35
C PHE A 198 31.21 4.41 -4.65
N GLY A 199 31.26 4.55 -3.33
CA GLY A 199 30.24 5.18 -2.49
C GLY A 199 28.90 4.45 -2.52
N ILE A 200 28.92 3.13 -2.74
CA ILE A 200 27.73 2.26 -2.69
C ILE A 200 27.52 1.76 -1.25
N LEU A 201 28.61 1.45 -0.55
CA LEU A 201 28.61 1.15 0.88
C LEU A 201 29.28 2.26 1.67
N ARG A 202 28.94 2.35 2.96
CA ARG A 202 29.67 3.15 3.95
C ARG A 202 29.99 2.29 5.16
N GLN A 203 31.13 2.57 5.78
CA GLN A 203 31.45 1.98 7.08
C GLN A 203 30.70 2.73 8.18
N ASN A 204 30.09 1.97 9.10
CA ASN A 204 29.45 2.54 10.28
C ASN A 204 30.49 3.01 11.31
N PRO A 205 30.14 3.89 12.27
CA PRO A 205 31.09 4.42 13.25
C PRO A 205 31.81 3.38 14.13
N GLY A 206 31.27 2.15 14.21
CA GLY A 206 31.89 1.05 14.94
C GLY A 206 33.16 0.53 14.27
N GLY A 207 34.22 0.30 15.06
CA GLY A 207 35.50 -0.24 14.60
C GLY A 207 35.84 -1.61 15.22
N GLY A 208 36.93 -2.21 14.75
CA GLY A 208 37.44 -3.49 15.26
C GLY A 208 36.40 -4.61 15.17
N ARG A 209 36.09 -5.24 16.31
CA ARG A 209 35.09 -6.32 16.41
C ARG A 209 33.65 -5.87 16.10
N SER A 210 33.39 -4.57 16.12
CA SER A 210 32.08 -3.97 15.83
C SER A 210 31.99 -3.35 14.43
N THR A 211 32.99 -3.59 13.58
CA THR A 211 33.01 -3.09 12.20
C THR A 211 31.81 -3.63 11.42
N SER A 212 31.03 -2.71 10.86
CA SER A 212 29.90 -3.04 10.03
C SER A 212 29.68 -1.98 8.96
N TYR A 213 28.90 -2.33 7.96
CA TYR A 213 28.67 -1.53 6.76
C TYR A 213 27.18 -1.47 6.48
N ASP A 214 26.76 -0.34 5.92
CA ASP A 214 25.41 -0.14 5.40
C ASP A 214 25.50 0.42 3.98
N VAL A 215 24.40 0.34 3.24
CA VAL A 215 24.26 1.01 1.96
C VAL A 215 24.38 2.52 2.18
N ALA A 216 25.12 3.22 1.31
CA ALA A 216 25.25 4.66 1.40
C ALA A 216 23.92 5.32 1.01
N GLU A 217 23.27 6.01 1.94
CA GLU A 217 22.01 6.70 1.66
C GLU A 217 22.21 7.86 0.66
N PRO A 218 21.17 8.23 -0.12
CA PRO A 218 21.19 9.46 -0.88
C PRO A 218 21.45 10.64 0.08
N GLU A 219 22.31 11.57 -0.31
CA GLU A 219 22.35 12.85 0.40
C GLU A 219 20.99 13.54 0.18
N PRO A 220 20.37 14.12 1.23
CA PRO A 220 19.17 14.90 1.03
C PRO A 220 19.49 16.02 0.05
N ASP A 221 18.59 16.24 -0.92
CA ASP A 221 18.70 17.41 -1.81
C ASP A 221 18.82 18.64 -0.92
N THR A 222 19.99 19.27 -0.97
CA THR A 222 20.23 20.55 -0.33
C THR A 222 19.72 21.60 -1.30
N GLU A 223 18.44 21.97 -1.14
CA GLU A 223 17.92 23.23 -1.68
C GLU A 223 18.52 24.44 -0.95
#